data_AF-A0A357R5X7-F1
#
_entry.id   AF-A0A357R5X7-F1
#
_cell.length_a   1.000
_cell.length_b   1.000
_cell.length_c   1.000
_cell.angle_alpha   90.00
_cell.angle_beta   90.00
_cell.angle_gamma   90.00
#
_symmetry.space_group_name_H-M   'P 1'
#
loop_
_entity.id
_entity.type
_entity.pdbx_description
1 polymer ?
#
loop_
_entity_poly.entity_id
_entity_poly.type
_entity_poly.pdbx_seq_one_letter_code
_entity_poly.pdbx_strand_id
1 'polypeptide(L)'
;QLGIPSMELPIQYALSWPRRWPGPDSYFLDWLNLPSLSFSQPDTVTFPCLELAKAAIRQGGNSPAVLSTANDICVEYFLAGKLSFYGIPRVIERMLAVVPWQASPDLSSIIQTMESTIRETRNFIESME
;
A
#
# COMPACT_ATOMS: atom_id res chain seq x y z
N GLN A 1 14.71 12.43 -1.43
CA GLN A 1 15.76 12.03 -2.40
C GLN A 1 15.18 12.15 -3.80
N LEU A 2 15.98 12.55 -4.78
CA LEU A 2 15.61 12.61 -6.20
C LEU A 2 16.56 11.70 -6.99
N GLY A 3 16.09 11.06 -8.05
CA GLY A 3 16.87 10.15 -8.88
C GLY A 3 16.07 9.75 -10.12
N ILE A 4 16.72 9.05 -11.03
CA ILE A 4 16.02 8.41 -12.15
C ILE A 4 15.04 7.35 -11.63
N PRO A 5 13.92 7.08 -12.33
CA PRO A 5 12.94 6.08 -11.92
C PRO A 5 13.44 4.65 -12.21
N SER A 6 14.53 4.25 -11.56
CA SER A 6 15.09 2.89 -11.60
C SER A 6 15.24 2.34 -10.18
N MET A 7 14.78 1.09 -9.99
CA MET A 7 14.92 0.36 -8.73
C MET A 7 16.35 -0.11 -8.46
N GLU A 8 17.23 -0.14 -9.47
CA GLU A 8 18.61 -0.61 -9.30
C GLU A 8 19.39 0.25 -8.30
N LEU A 9 19.18 1.57 -8.33
CA LEU A 9 19.83 2.52 -7.43
C LEU A 9 19.43 2.34 -5.94
N PRO A 10 18.13 2.32 -5.56
CA PRO A 10 17.76 2.07 -4.16
C PRO A 10 18.13 0.65 -3.70
N ILE A 11 18.08 -0.36 -4.57
CA ILE A 11 18.54 -1.73 -4.24
C ILE A 11 20.04 -1.73 -3.95
N GLN A 12 20.85 -1.13 -4.83
CA GLN A 12 22.29 -1.00 -4.63
C GLN A 12 22.60 -0.28 -3.31
N TYR A 13 21.89 0.80 -3.00
CA TYR A 13 22.10 1.53 -1.76
C TYR A 13 21.72 0.72 -0.53
N ALA A 14 20.61 -0.03 -0.56
CA ALA A 14 20.23 -0.92 0.54
C ALA A 14 21.31 -1.99 0.83
N LEU A 15 21.94 -2.55 -0.20
CA LEU A 15 23.02 -3.54 -0.07
C LEU A 15 24.35 -2.93 0.39
N SER A 16 24.64 -1.69 -0.01
CA SER A 16 25.93 -1.04 0.25
C SER A 16 25.93 -0.14 1.47
N TRP A 17 24.77 0.09 2.09
CA TRP A 17 24.61 0.98 3.24
C TRP A 17 25.63 0.65 4.35
N PRO A 18 26.30 1.66 4.96
CA PRO A 18 26.12 3.11 4.76
C PRO A 18 26.92 3.69 3.58
N ARG A 19 27.68 2.87 2.86
CA ARG A 19 28.51 3.30 1.72
C ARG A 19 27.65 3.50 0.48
N ARG A 20 28.20 4.20 -0.50
CA ARG A 20 27.64 4.28 -1.85
C ARG A 20 28.61 3.59 -2.80
N TRP A 21 28.21 2.47 -3.36
CA TRP A 21 28.99 1.85 -4.43
C TRP A 21 28.91 2.69 -5.71
N PRO A 22 29.96 2.69 -6.54
CA PRO A 22 29.90 3.30 -7.86
C PRO A 22 28.82 2.59 -8.71
N GLY A 23 28.15 3.34 -9.56
CA GLY A 23 27.15 2.85 -10.50
C GLY A 23 27.38 3.41 -11.89
N PRO A 24 26.70 2.89 -12.91
CA PRO A 24 26.77 3.43 -14.27
C PRO A 24 26.27 4.88 -14.32
N ASP A 25 26.74 5.63 -15.32
CA ASP A 25 26.35 7.05 -15.52
C ASP A 25 24.83 7.23 -15.66
N SER A 26 24.11 6.19 -16.11
CA SER A 26 22.66 6.19 -16.21
C SER A 26 21.94 6.38 -14.87
N TYR A 27 22.60 6.14 -13.73
CA TYR A 27 21.99 6.35 -12.40
C TYR A 27 21.94 7.83 -11.98
N PHE A 28 22.62 8.70 -12.72
CA PHE A 28 22.69 10.13 -12.42
C PHE A 28 21.63 10.89 -13.22
N LEU A 29 21.08 11.92 -12.58
CA LEU A 29 20.13 12.82 -13.24
C LEU A 29 20.85 13.71 -14.24
N ASP A 30 20.25 13.83 -15.43
CA ASP A 30 20.61 14.89 -16.36
C ASP A 30 19.94 16.20 -15.93
N TRP A 31 20.72 17.08 -15.32
CA TRP A 31 20.25 18.38 -14.83
C TRP A 31 19.87 19.35 -15.94
N LEU A 32 20.45 19.21 -17.14
CA LEU A 32 20.19 20.12 -18.26
C LEU A 32 18.84 19.80 -18.92
N ASN A 33 18.42 18.54 -18.86
CA ASN A 33 17.18 18.05 -19.46
C ASN A 33 16.09 17.70 -18.44
N LEU A 34 16.25 18.07 -17.17
CA LEU A 34 15.25 17.80 -16.13
C LEU A 34 13.98 18.63 -16.35
N PRO A 35 12.80 18.01 -16.56
CA PRO A 35 11.56 18.76 -16.68
C PRO A 35 11.19 19.47 -15.36
N SER A 36 10.32 20.48 -15.46
CA SER A 36 9.82 21.18 -14.28
C SER A 36 9.12 20.24 -13.31
N LEU A 37 9.43 20.37 -12.01
CA LEU A 37 8.79 19.61 -10.95
C LEU A 37 7.55 20.37 -10.45
N SER A 38 6.37 19.79 -10.66
CA SER A 38 5.09 20.33 -10.18
C SER A 38 4.59 19.56 -8.95
N PHE A 39 4.04 20.28 -7.98
CA PHE A 39 3.52 19.71 -6.74
C PHE A 39 2.07 20.16 -6.51
N SER A 40 1.25 19.29 -5.94
CA SER A 40 -0.13 19.58 -5.54
C SER A 40 -0.47 18.81 -4.26
N GLN A 41 -1.51 19.26 -3.55
CA GLN A 41 -2.03 18.51 -2.42
C GLN A 41 -2.80 17.28 -2.91
N PRO A 42 -2.70 16.14 -2.21
CA PRO A 42 -3.49 14.96 -2.56
C PRO A 42 -4.98 15.22 -2.33
N ASP A 43 -5.83 14.85 -3.30
CA ASP A 43 -7.28 14.88 -3.14
C ASP A 43 -7.74 13.63 -2.36
N THR A 44 -7.90 13.79 -1.05
CA THR A 44 -8.33 12.70 -0.16
C THR A 44 -9.83 12.42 -0.20
N VAL A 45 -10.62 13.26 -0.88
CA VAL A 45 -12.05 13.02 -1.08
C VAL A 45 -12.22 12.03 -2.23
N THR A 46 -11.52 12.25 -3.34
CA THR A 46 -11.54 11.35 -4.50
C THR A 46 -10.70 10.09 -4.27
N PHE A 47 -9.58 10.19 -3.54
CA PHE A 47 -8.64 9.08 -3.25
C PHE A 47 -8.52 8.80 -1.74
N PRO A 48 -9.57 8.26 -1.10
CA PRO A 48 -9.65 8.10 0.36
C PRO A 48 -8.67 7.06 0.94
N CYS A 49 -8.13 6.15 0.12
CA CYS A 49 -7.17 5.13 0.57
C CYS A 49 -5.94 5.73 1.27
N LEU A 50 -5.54 6.95 0.93
CA LEU A 50 -4.44 7.64 1.62
C LEU A 50 -4.77 7.94 3.09
N GLU A 51 -6.00 8.39 3.39
CA GLU A 51 -6.41 8.64 4.78
C GLU A 51 -6.67 7.34 5.54
N LEU A 52 -7.18 6.30 4.86
CA LEU A 52 -7.30 4.96 5.45
C LEU A 52 -5.93 4.40 5.86
N ALA A 53 -4.92 4.54 5.00
CA ALA A 53 -3.55 4.11 5.30
C ALA A 53 -2.96 4.88 6.49
N LYS A 54 -3.13 6.21 6.52
CA LYS A 54 -2.69 7.03 7.67
C LYS A 54 -3.41 6.63 8.96
N ALA A 55 -4.71 6.33 8.89
CA ALA A 55 -5.48 5.88 10.06
C ALA A 55 -4.98 4.52 10.57
N ALA A 56 -4.76 3.56 9.68
CA ALA A 56 -4.22 2.24 10.04
C ALA A 56 -2.82 2.33 10.66
N ILE A 57 -1.94 3.19 10.12
CA ILE A 57 -0.61 3.44 10.68
C ILE A 57 -0.71 4.07 12.08
N ARG A 58 -1.59 5.06 12.27
CA ARG A 58 -1.80 5.71 13.58
C ARG A 58 -2.37 4.74 14.61
N GLN A 59 -3.26 3.84 14.21
CA GLN A 59 -3.81 2.81 15.08
C GLN A 59 -2.76 1.76 15.46
N GLY A 60 -1.86 1.43 14.53
CA GLY A 60 -0.81 0.43 14.75
C GLY A 60 -1.38 -0.98 14.94
N GLY A 61 -0.62 -1.84 15.62
CA GLY A 61 -1.02 -3.24 15.82
C GLY A 61 -1.14 -3.99 14.49
N ASN A 62 -2.22 -4.75 14.33
CA ASN A 62 -2.48 -5.49 13.09
C ASN A 62 -3.24 -4.71 12.00
N SER A 63 -3.64 -3.44 12.24
CA SER A 63 -4.43 -2.66 11.27
C SER A 63 -3.74 -2.49 9.90
N PRO A 64 -2.41 -2.25 9.79
CA PRO A 64 -1.75 -2.19 8.49
C PRO A 64 -1.80 -3.51 7.71
N ALA A 65 -1.75 -4.65 8.41
CA ALA A 65 -1.91 -5.97 7.79
C ALA A 65 -3.33 -6.16 7.25
N VAL A 66 -4.36 -5.78 8.03
CA VAL A 66 -5.76 -5.79 7.55
C VAL A 66 -5.91 -4.95 6.28
N LEU A 67 -5.40 -3.71 6.28
CA LEU A 67 -5.50 -2.82 5.12
C LEU A 67 -4.79 -3.40 3.89
N SER A 68 -3.55 -3.85 4.05
CA SER A 68 -2.75 -4.37 2.93
C SER A 68 -3.40 -5.62 2.35
N THR A 69 -3.86 -6.54 3.20
CA THR A 69 -4.50 -7.78 2.75
C THR A 69 -5.85 -7.53 2.10
N ALA A 70 -6.69 -6.65 2.65
CA ALA A 70 -7.97 -6.29 2.03
C ALA A 70 -7.75 -5.63 0.67
N ASN A 71 -6.73 -4.76 0.54
CA ASN A 71 -6.38 -4.12 -0.72
C ASN A 71 -6.06 -5.14 -1.82
N ASP A 72 -5.26 -6.16 -1.53
CA ASP A 72 -4.85 -7.16 -2.53
C ASP A 72 -6.08 -7.91 -3.09
N ILE A 73 -7.02 -8.30 -2.21
CA ILE A 73 -8.28 -8.94 -2.63
C ILE A 73 -9.17 -7.96 -3.40
N CYS A 74 -9.27 -6.70 -2.97
CA CYS A 74 -10.05 -5.70 -3.68
C CYS A 74 -9.52 -5.45 -5.10
N VAL A 75 -8.19 -5.37 -5.26
CA VAL A 75 -7.54 -5.20 -6.56
C VAL A 75 -7.77 -6.43 -7.45
N GLU A 76 -7.66 -7.64 -6.89
CA GLU A 76 -7.99 -8.88 -7.60
C GLU A 76 -9.43 -8.83 -8.17
N TYR A 77 -10.41 -8.48 -7.34
CA TYR A 77 -11.82 -8.39 -7.76
C TYR A 77 -12.09 -7.23 -8.73
N PHE A 78 -11.40 -6.10 -8.57
CA PHE A 78 -11.48 -4.98 -9.49
C PHE A 78 -10.96 -5.37 -10.89
N LEU A 79 -9.81 -6.03 -10.95
CA LEU A 79 -9.23 -6.53 -12.21
C LEU A 79 -10.11 -7.62 -12.85
N ALA A 80 -10.86 -8.38 -12.05
CA ALA A 80 -11.84 -9.35 -12.53
C ALA A 80 -13.20 -8.73 -12.92
N GLY A 81 -13.39 -7.42 -12.79
CA GLY A 81 -14.65 -6.73 -13.10
C GLY A 81 -15.78 -6.97 -12.08
N LYS A 82 -15.46 -7.53 -10.91
CA LYS A 82 -16.42 -7.87 -9.84
C LYS A 82 -16.51 -6.80 -8.75
N LEU A 83 -15.60 -5.85 -8.73
CA LEU A 83 -15.61 -4.71 -7.81
C LEU A 83 -15.35 -3.44 -8.62
N SER A 84 -16.11 -2.37 -8.35
CA SER A 84 -15.82 -1.06 -8.95
C SER A 84 -14.59 -0.41 -8.31
N PHE A 85 -13.93 0.51 -9.01
CA PHE A 85 -12.78 1.24 -8.47
C PHE A 85 -13.11 1.95 -7.14
N TYR A 86 -14.29 2.57 -7.04
CA TYR A 86 -14.77 3.21 -5.81
C TYR A 86 -15.29 2.23 -4.75
N GLY A 87 -15.40 0.94 -5.09
CA GLY A 87 -15.68 -0.14 -4.13
C GLY A 87 -14.48 -0.46 -3.24
N ILE A 88 -13.25 -0.36 -3.78
CA ILE A 88 -11.99 -0.65 -3.06
C ILE A 88 -11.91 0.05 -1.69
N PRO A 89 -12.01 1.39 -1.59
CA PRO A 89 -11.91 2.06 -0.30
C PRO A 89 -13.04 1.68 0.67
N ARG A 90 -14.26 1.43 0.17
CA ARG A 90 -15.42 1.05 1.00
C ARG A 90 -15.20 -0.33 1.65
N VAL A 91 -14.65 -1.27 0.89
CA VAL A 91 -14.34 -2.61 1.39
C VAL A 91 -13.18 -2.56 2.39
N ILE A 92 -12.12 -1.79 2.10
CA ILE A 92 -10.99 -1.63 3.03
C ILE A 92 -11.45 -1.00 4.36
N GLU A 93 -12.25 0.07 4.30
CA GLU A 93 -12.84 0.70 5.49
C GLU A 93 -13.68 -0.31 6.30
N ARG A 94 -14.49 -1.12 5.62
CA ARG A 94 -15.26 -2.18 6.26
C ARG A 94 -14.37 -3.20 6.96
N MET A 95 -13.30 -3.67 6.31
CA MET A 95 -12.38 -4.66 6.89
C MET A 95 -11.67 -4.12 8.13
N LEU A 96 -11.21 -2.86 8.09
CA LEU A 96 -10.63 -2.20 9.25
C LEU A 96 -11.60 -2.07 10.43
N ALA A 97 -12.91 -2.01 10.17
CA ALA A 97 -13.94 -1.92 11.20
C ALA A 97 -14.35 -3.28 11.79
N VAL A 98 -14.28 -4.37 11.03
CA VAL A 98 -14.80 -5.69 11.46
C VAL A 98 -13.73 -6.69 11.87
N VAL A 99 -12.52 -6.60 11.32
CA VAL A 99 -11.43 -7.52 11.68
C VAL A 99 -10.94 -7.15 13.08
N PRO A 100 -10.88 -8.09 14.04
CA PRO A 100 -10.46 -7.79 15.41
C PRO A 100 -9.07 -7.15 15.47
N TRP A 101 -9.00 -6.00 16.13
CA TRP A 101 -7.74 -5.31 16.34
C TRP A 101 -6.89 -5.99 17.43
N GLN A 102 -5.59 -6.06 17.17
CA GLN A 102 -4.59 -6.60 18.09
C GLN A 102 -3.45 -5.60 18.25
N ALA A 103 -3.15 -5.19 19.48
CA ALA A 103 -2.19 -4.12 19.76
C ALA A 103 -0.74 -4.49 19.45
N SER A 104 -0.33 -5.72 19.79
CA SER A 104 1.05 -6.20 19.64
C SER A 104 1.07 -7.61 19.04
N PRO A 105 0.70 -7.75 17.75
CA PRO A 105 0.63 -9.05 17.11
C PRO A 105 2.04 -9.62 16.89
N ASP A 106 2.21 -10.91 17.16
CA ASP A 106 3.37 -11.67 16.69
C ASP A 106 3.14 -12.16 15.25
N LEU A 107 4.11 -12.87 14.68
CA LEU A 107 4.02 -13.39 13.31
C LEU A 107 2.79 -14.29 13.11
N SER A 108 2.52 -15.20 14.05
CA SER A 108 1.37 -16.11 13.99
C SER A 108 0.06 -15.33 13.97
N SER A 109 -0.04 -14.29 14.80
CA SER A 109 -1.22 -13.42 14.89
C SER A 109 -1.41 -12.58 13.62
N ILE A 110 -0.33 -12.12 13.00
CA ILE A 110 -0.38 -11.45 11.69
C ILE A 110 -0.90 -12.41 10.61
N ILE A 111 -0.38 -13.64 10.55
CA ILE A 111 -0.84 -14.64 9.56
C ILE A 111 -2.34 -14.93 9.74
N GLN A 112 -2.80 -15.13 10.98
CA GLN A 112 -4.24 -15.32 11.27
C GLN A 112 -5.08 -14.09 10.90
N THR A 113 -4.54 -12.88 11.13
CA THR A 113 -5.18 -11.63 10.69
C THR A 113 -5.32 -11.61 9.16
N MET A 114 -4.29 -12.00 8.42
CA MET A 114 -4.35 -12.07 6.95
C MET A 114 -5.37 -13.09 6.47
N GLU A 115 -5.36 -14.32 7.02
CA GLU A 115 -6.31 -15.37 6.64
C GLU A 115 -7.77 -14.99 6.91
N SER A 116 -8.05 -14.39 8.08
CA SER A 116 -9.38 -13.89 8.40
C SER A 116 -9.77 -12.72 7.48
N THR A 117 -8.87 -11.76 7.25
CA THR A 117 -9.13 -10.63 6.35
C THR A 117 -9.44 -11.09 4.93
N ILE A 118 -8.71 -12.08 4.38
CA ILE A 118 -8.99 -12.65 3.05
C ILE A 118 -10.42 -13.19 2.99
N ARG A 119 -10.80 -14.03 3.98
CA ARG A 119 -12.12 -14.65 4.03
C ARG A 119 -13.23 -13.60 4.15
N GLU A 120 -13.11 -12.67 5.10
CA GLU A 120 -14.12 -11.63 5.32
C GLU A 120 -14.24 -10.68 4.12
N THR A 121 -13.12 -10.35 3.47
CA THR A 121 -13.13 -9.47 2.28
C THR A 121 -13.88 -10.14 1.12
N ARG A 122 -13.59 -11.41 0.84
CA ARG A 122 -14.27 -12.17 -0.22
C ARG A 122 -15.76 -12.30 0.06
N ASN A 123 -16.13 -12.74 1.26
CA ASN A 123 -17.53 -12.87 1.68
C ASN A 123 -18.28 -11.53 1.54
N PHE A 124 -17.64 -10.43 1.94
CA PHE A 124 -18.27 -9.11 1.85
C PHE A 124 -18.48 -8.68 0.40
N ILE A 125 -17.48 -8.82 -0.47
CA ILE A 125 -17.63 -8.44 -1.88
C ILE A 125 -18.68 -9.32 -2.57
N GLU A 126 -18.66 -10.64 -2.34
CA GLU A 126 -19.65 -11.57 -2.90
C GLU A 126 -21.08 -11.29 -2.39
N SER A 127 -21.24 -10.71 -1.20
CA SER A 127 -22.55 -10.29 -0.68
C SER A 127 -23.06 -8.95 -1.22
N MET A 128 -22.26 -8.24 -2.03
CA MET A 128 -22.67 -6.97 -2.67
C MET A 128 -23.37 -7.17 -4.01
N GLU A 129 -23.38 -8.41 -4.54
CA GLU A 129 -24.18 -8.84 -5.70
C GLU A 129 -25.66 -9.02 -5.34
#